data_AF-A0A380EP00-F1
#
_entry.id   AF-A0A380EP00-F1
#
_cell.length_a   1.000
_cell.length_b   1.000
_cell.length_c   1.000
_cell.angle_alpha   90.00
_cell.angle_beta   90.00
_cell.angle_gamma   90.00
#
_symmetry.space_group_name_H-M   'P 1'
#
loop_
_entity.id
_entity.type
_entity.pdbx_description
1 polymer ?
#
loop_
_entity_poly.entity_id
_entity_poly.type
_entity_poly.pdbx_seq_one_letter_code
_entity_poly.pdbx_strand_id
1 'polypeptide(L)'
;MLGAGIFTEFVTPMLAARLDRALDIYQQQASATKIIVSGGQGPDEPISEALAMQRYLIAHGVDKTDILMESHSINTYTNFLYSKQIINNLYHEAVKIVCVTSQFHVLRALRLAQN
;
A
#
# COMPACT_ATOMS: atom_id res chain seq x y z
N MET A 1 2.14 -0.85 3.10
CA MET A 1 1.96 -1.74 1.92
C MET A 1 2.56 -1.11 0.69
N LEU A 2 3.26 -1.88 -0.16
CA LEU A 2 3.81 -1.39 -1.43
C LEU A 2 3.08 -2.01 -2.63
N GLY A 3 2.81 -1.24 -3.68
CA GLY A 3 2.09 -1.69 -4.88
C GLY A 3 2.78 -2.74 -5.78
N ALA A 4 2.00 -3.43 -6.62
CA ALA A 4 2.39 -4.39 -7.66
C ALA A 4 1.69 -4.16 -9.04
N GLY A 5 1.01 -3.03 -9.19
CA GLY A 5 0.15 -2.64 -10.29
C GLY A 5 -1.28 -3.20 -10.20
N ILE A 6 -2.27 -2.42 -10.66
CA ILE A 6 -3.68 -2.85 -10.78
C ILE A 6 -4.21 -2.61 -12.20
N PHE A 7 -4.99 -3.55 -12.72
CA PHE A 7 -5.61 -3.45 -14.07
C PHE A 7 -7.11 -3.16 -14.02
N THR A 8 -7.65 -3.06 -12.81
CA THR A 8 -9.04 -2.74 -12.51
C THR A 8 -9.05 -1.81 -11.30
N GLU A 9 -10.23 -1.39 -10.84
CA GLU A 9 -10.36 -0.67 -9.58
C GLU A 9 -10.18 -1.55 -8.33
N PHE A 10 -9.91 -2.85 -8.51
CA PHE A 10 -9.75 -3.83 -7.45
C PHE A 10 -8.30 -4.27 -7.31
N VAL A 11 -7.93 -4.63 -6.07
CA VAL A 11 -6.62 -5.22 -5.77
C VAL A 11 -6.48 -6.59 -6.43
N THR A 12 -5.28 -6.92 -6.90
CA THR A 12 -4.98 -8.26 -7.40
C THR A 12 -4.99 -9.30 -6.26
N PRO A 13 -5.18 -10.61 -6.53
CA PRO A 13 -5.17 -11.63 -5.48
C PRO A 13 -3.91 -11.62 -4.61
N MET A 14 -2.76 -11.31 -5.21
CA MET A 14 -1.49 -11.18 -4.48
C MET A 14 -1.44 -9.92 -3.61
N LEU A 15 -2.05 -8.82 -4.04
CA LEU A 15 -2.18 -7.62 -3.22
C LEU A 15 -3.20 -7.84 -2.08
N ALA A 16 -4.30 -8.54 -2.34
CA ALA A 16 -5.26 -8.96 -1.34
C ALA A 16 -4.61 -9.82 -0.25
N ALA A 17 -3.88 -10.88 -0.61
CA ALA A 17 -3.21 -11.76 0.37
C ALA A 17 -2.23 -11.01 1.29
N ARG A 18 -1.59 -9.96 0.78
CA ARG A 18 -0.79 -9.08 1.61
C ARG A 18 -1.68 -8.27 2.54
N LEU A 19 -2.73 -7.64 2.03
CA LEU A 19 -3.64 -6.81 2.81
C LEU A 19 -4.29 -7.62 3.94
N ASP A 20 -4.60 -8.89 3.69
CA ASP A 20 -5.07 -9.83 4.70
C ASP A 20 -4.03 -9.99 5.81
N ARG A 21 -2.75 -10.17 5.46
CA ARG A 21 -1.68 -10.24 6.47
C ARG A 21 -1.54 -8.95 7.27
N ALA A 22 -1.71 -7.79 6.65
CA ALA A 22 -1.69 -6.50 7.35
C ALA A 22 -2.92 -6.34 8.25
N LEU A 23 -4.07 -6.84 7.82
CA LEU A 23 -5.32 -6.86 8.59
C LEU A 23 -5.17 -7.73 9.84
N ASP A 24 -4.60 -8.93 9.72
CA ASP A 24 -4.32 -9.81 10.85
C ASP A 24 -3.46 -9.10 11.91
N ILE A 25 -2.42 -8.40 11.46
CA ILE A 25 -1.51 -7.67 12.36
C ILE A 25 -2.25 -6.52 13.04
N TYR A 26 -3.03 -5.75 12.27
CA TYR A 26 -3.82 -4.62 12.77
C TYR A 26 -4.84 -5.08 13.84
N GLN A 27 -5.57 -6.17 13.58
CA GLN A 27 -6.56 -6.72 14.51
C GLN A 27 -5.95 -7.26 15.80
N GLN A 28 -4.68 -7.69 15.77
CA GLN A 28 -3.97 -8.17 16.96
C GLN A 28 -3.39 -7.04 17.82
N GLN A 29 -3.36 -5.79 17.34
CA GLN A 29 -2.85 -4.68 18.14
C GLN A 29 -3.91 -4.15 19.11
N ALA A 30 -3.56 -4.08 20.40
CA ALA A 30 -4.40 -3.48 21.43
C ALA A 30 -4.37 -1.94 21.45
N SER A 31 -3.42 -1.33 20.74
CA SER A 31 -3.22 0.13 20.70
C SER A 31 -3.62 0.73 19.36
N ALA A 32 -3.90 2.04 19.34
CA ALA A 32 -4.20 2.81 18.14
C ALA A 32 -3.11 2.61 17.06
N THR A 33 -3.41 1.78 16.07
CA THR A 33 -2.49 1.38 15.01
C THR A 33 -2.96 2.00 13.71
N LYS A 34 -2.06 2.65 12.98
CA LYS A 34 -2.35 3.20 11.66
C LYS A 34 -1.81 2.26 10.58
N ILE A 35 -2.52 2.14 9.47
CA ILE A 35 -2.09 1.40 8.28
C ILE A 35 -1.70 2.42 7.21
N ILE A 36 -0.47 2.33 6.71
CA ILE A 36 -0.03 3.12 5.55
C ILE A 36 -0.08 2.25 4.30
N VAL A 37 -0.87 2.66 3.31
CA VAL A 37 -0.94 2.05 1.98
C VAL A 37 -0.23 2.97 0.97
N SER A 38 0.76 2.44 0.26
CA SER A 38 1.67 3.20 -0.60
C SER A 38 1.77 2.57 -1.99
N GLY A 39 1.45 3.36 -3.01
CA GLY A 39 1.43 2.93 -4.40
C GLY A 39 0.74 3.97 -5.28
N GLY A 40 1.49 4.54 -6.22
CA GLY A 40 0.95 5.49 -7.19
C GLY A 40 0.05 4.86 -8.25
N GLN A 41 -0.26 5.66 -9.27
CA GLN A 41 -1.06 5.27 -10.43
C GLN A 41 -0.15 5.15 -11.64
N GLY A 42 -0.11 3.96 -12.25
CA GLY A 42 0.49 3.73 -13.55
C GLY A 42 -0.37 4.31 -14.69
N PRO A 43 0.23 4.52 -15.88
CA PRO A 43 -0.50 5.10 -17.03
C PRO A 43 -1.69 4.26 -17.50
N ASP A 44 -1.64 2.94 -17.29
CA ASP A 44 -2.69 2.00 -17.70
C ASP A 44 -3.65 1.63 -16.55
N GLU A 45 -3.57 2.32 -15.42
CA GLU A 45 -4.34 1.99 -14.22
C GLU A 45 -5.52 2.95 -14.05
N PRO A 46 -6.73 2.45 -13.74
CA PRO A 46 -7.91 3.32 -13.61
C PRO A 46 -7.85 4.20 -12.35
N ILE A 47 -7.16 3.74 -11.31
CA ILE A 47 -6.96 4.44 -10.04
C ILE A 47 -5.55 4.14 -9.50
N SER A 48 -5.10 4.86 -8.47
CA SER A 48 -3.87 4.50 -7.77
C SER A 48 -4.02 3.19 -7.00
N GLU A 49 -2.93 2.44 -6.90
CA GLU A 49 -2.90 1.23 -6.08
C GLU A 49 -3.25 1.52 -4.62
N ALA A 50 -2.77 2.64 -4.09
CA ALA A 50 -3.07 3.05 -2.72
C ALA A 50 -4.56 3.25 -2.48
N LEU A 51 -5.30 3.76 -3.47
CA LEU A 51 -6.76 3.88 -3.38
C LEU A 51 -7.44 2.52 -3.41
N ALA A 52 -7.01 1.60 -4.29
CA ALA A 52 -7.53 0.23 -4.31
C ALA A 52 -7.29 -0.49 -2.98
N MET A 53 -6.09 -0.35 -2.40
CA MET A 53 -5.75 -0.89 -1.08
C MET A 53 -6.62 -0.30 0.03
N GLN A 54 -6.84 1.02 0.05
CA GLN A 54 -7.70 1.67 1.04
C GLN A 54 -9.14 1.13 0.95
N ARG A 55 -9.71 1.04 -0.26
CA ARG A 55 -11.06 0.51 -0.48
C ARG A 55 -11.17 -0.93 0.02
N TYR A 56 -10.16 -1.75 -0.25
CA TYR A 56 -10.12 -3.13 0.23
C TYR A 56 -10.15 -3.19 1.77
N LEU A 57 -9.31 -2.42 2.45
CA LEU A 57 -9.23 -2.43 3.92
C LEU A 57 -10.54 -1.93 4.57
N ILE A 58 -11.16 -0.90 4.02
CA ILE A 58 -12.47 -0.40 4.48
C ILE A 58 -13.54 -1.48 4.33
N ALA A 59 -13.57 -2.18 3.18
CA ALA A 59 -14.50 -3.28 2.95
C ALA A 59 -14.30 -4.45 3.94
N HIS A 60 -13.12 -4.56 4.55
CA HIS A 60 -12.78 -5.57 5.57
C HIS A 60 -12.84 -5.02 7.01
N GLY A 61 -13.49 -3.87 7.21
CA GLY A 61 -13.83 -3.35 8.55
C GLY A 61 -12.77 -2.47 9.21
N VAL A 62 -11.73 -2.04 8.49
CA VAL A 62 -10.79 -1.04 9.00
C VAL A 62 -11.40 0.35 8.89
N ASP A 63 -11.36 1.13 9.99
CA ASP A 63 -11.82 2.52 9.96
C ASP A 63 -10.97 3.34 8.98
N LYS A 64 -11.62 4.13 8.13
CA LYS A 64 -10.94 5.01 7.16
C LYS A 64 -9.93 5.95 7.83
N THR A 65 -10.21 6.40 9.06
CA THR A 65 -9.32 7.28 9.83
C THR A 65 -8.04 6.59 10.32
N ASP A 66 -8.01 5.26 10.29
CA ASP A 66 -6.81 4.46 10.57
C ASP A 66 -5.96 4.18 9.33
N ILE A 67 -6.46 4.53 8.13
CA ILE A 67 -5.78 4.28 6.87
C ILE A 67 -5.21 5.57 6.30
N LEU A 68 -3.88 5.61 6.20
CA LEU A 68 -3.14 6.69 5.57
C LEU A 68 -2.72 6.26 4.17
N MET A 69 -2.93 7.14 3.19
CA MET A 69 -2.68 6.86 1.78
C MET A 69 -1.48 7.64 1.27
N GLU A 70 -0.63 6.97 0.50
CA GLU A 70 0.46 7.55 -0.27
C GLU A 70 0.32 7.09 -1.73
N SER A 71 0.00 8.01 -2.64
CA SER A 71 -0.37 7.70 -4.03
C SER A 71 0.51 8.36 -5.09
N HIS A 72 1.71 8.81 -4.73
CA HIS A 72 2.62 9.53 -5.62
C HIS A 72 3.86 8.71 -6.01
N SER A 73 4.10 7.60 -5.32
CA SER A 73 5.23 6.72 -5.58
C SER A 73 5.16 6.05 -6.96
N ILE A 74 6.32 5.95 -7.59
CA ILE A 74 6.48 5.30 -8.91
C ILE A 74 7.35 4.03 -8.84
N ASN A 75 7.98 3.78 -7.70
CA ASN A 75 8.86 2.65 -7.43
C ASN A 75 9.01 2.40 -5.92
N THR A 76 9.66 1.29 -5.57
CA THR A 76 9.94 0.89 -4.18
C THR A 76 10.68 1.95 -3.37
N TYR A 77 11.64 2.66 -3.97
CA TYR A 77 12.41 3.69 -3.28
C TYR A 77 11.53 4.88 -2.88
N THR A 78 10.73 5.38 -3.82
CA THR A 78 9.79 6.50 -3.60
C THR A 78 8.67 6.11 -2.63
N ASN A 79 8.19 4.86 -2.64
CA ASN A 79 7.26 4.35 -1.63
C ASN A 79 7.80 4.57 -0.20
N PHE A 80 9.04 4.15 0.06
CA PHE A 80 9.65 4.29 1.38
C PHE A 80 9.91 5.75 1.74
N LEU A 81 10.40 6.55 0.79
CA LEU A 81 10.68 7.97 1.01
C LEU A 81 9.40 8.72 1.42
N TYR A 82 8.32 8.55 0.67
CA TYR A 82 7.05 9.25 0.92
C TYR A 82 6.32 8.68 2.14
N SER A 83 6.34 7.37 2.35
CA SER A 83 5.81 6.76 3.58
C SER A 83 6.53 7.27 4.83
N LYS A 84 7.87 7.43 4.77
CA LYS A 84 8.66 7.98 5.88
C LYS A 84 8.30 9.43 6.18
N GLN A 85 8.03 10.23 5.15
CA GLN A 85 7.57 11.61 5.34
C GLN A 85 6.22 11.67 6.08
N ILE A 86 5.27 10.80 5.71
CA ILE A 86 3.98 10.69 6.40
C ILE A 86 4.18 10.33 7.87
N ILE A 87 5.03 9.34 8.17
CA ILE A 87 5.32 8.91 9.55
C ILE A 87 5.93 10.05 10.36
N ASN A 88 6.95 10.73 9.83
CA ASN A 88 7.63 11.83 10.51
C ASN A 88 6.72 13.05 10.78
N ASN A 89 5.71 13.26 9.94
CA ASN A 89 4.74 14.34 10.13
C ASN A 89 3.72 14.04 11.22
N LEU A 90 3.46 12.75 11.50
CA LEU A 90 2.46 12.31 12.49
C LEU A 90 3.07 11.97 13.84
N TYR A 91 4.31 11.49 13.83
CA TYR A 91 5.00 11.02 15.03
C TYR A 91 6.34 11.74 15.16
N HIS A 92 6.51 12.43 16.30
CA HIS A 92 7.75 13.11 16.66
C HIS A 92 8.70 12.22 17.47
N GLU A 93 8.28 10.99 17.79
CA GLU A 93 9.05 10.00 18.55
C GLU A 93 9.23 8.70 17.75
N ALA A 94 10.14 7.84 18.21
CA ALA A 94 10.41 6.56 17.57
C ALA A 94 9.19 5.62 17.65
N VAL A 95 8.64 5.27 16.48
CA VAL A 95 7.52 4.33 16.34
C VAL A 95 7.98 2.96 15.86
N LYS A 96 7.29 1.90 16.30
CA LYS A 96 7.47 0.56 15.75
C LYS A 96 6.76 0.46 14.41
N ILE A 97 7.47 0.04 13.37
CA ILE A 97 6.94 -0.05 12.01
C ILE A 97 7.02 -1.49 11.54
N VAL A 98 5.92 -2.03 11.02
CA VAL A 98 5.89 -3.29 10.30
C VAL A 98 5.67 -2.99 8.82
N CYS A 99 6.62 -3.38 7.97
CA CYS A 99 6.50 -3.24 6.53
C CYS A 99 6.03 -4.56 5.90
N VAL A 100 4.91 -4.51 5.19
CA VAL A 100 4.43 -5.60 4.33
C VAL A 100 4.59 -5.15 2.87
N THR A 101 5.37 -5.90 2.10
CA THR A 101 5.67 -5.61 0.68
C THR A 101 5.84 -6.89 -0.12
N SER A 102 5.55 -6.84 -1.43
CA SER A 102 6.04 -7.85 -2.38
C SER A 102 6.85 -7.15 -3.47
N GLN A 103 7.97 -7.73 -3.85
CA GLN A 103 8.90 -7.18 -4.81
C GLN A 103 8.46 -7.55 -6.23
N PHE A 104 7.81 -6.63 -6.97
CA PHE A 104 7.55 -6.82 -8.39
C PHE A 104 8.25 -5.75 -9.23
N HIS A 105 9.53 -6.01 -9.53
CA HIS A 105 10.23 -5.34 -10.64
C HIS A 105 10.06 -6.09 -11.98
N VAL A 106 9.36 -7.23 -11.98
CA VAL A 106 9.29 -8.14 -13.13
C VAL A 106 8.10 -7.84 -14.06
N LEU A 107 6.94 -7.43 -13.55
CA LEU A 107 5.73 -7.24 -14.37
C LEU A 107 5.83 -6.06 -15.35
N ARG A 108 6.47 -4.96 -14.92
CA ARG A 108 6.71 -3.75 -15.74
C ARG A 108 7.71 -4.01 -16.87
N ALA A 109 8.78 -4.76 -16.57
CA ALA A 109 9.80 -5.15 -17.53
C ALA A 109 9.26 -6.16 -18.56
N LEU A 110 8.46 -7.14 -18.13
CA LEU A 110 7.84 -8.12 -19.01
C LEU A 110 6.81 -7.49 -19.97
N ARG A 111 6.10 -6.42 -19.57
CA ARG A 111 5.18 -5.71 -20.46
C ARG A 111 5.89 -4.84 -21.50
N LEU A 112 6.99 -4.18 -21.15
CA LEU A 112 7.81 -3.46 -22.14
C LEU A 112 8.50 -4.42 -23.11
N ALA A 113 8.81 -5.64 -22.67
CA ALA A 113 9.41 -6.68 -23.51
C ALA A 113 8.41 -7.40 -24.45
N GLN A 114 7.10 -7.08 -24.37
CA GLN A 114 6.06 -7.62 -25.25
C GLN A 114 5.65 -6.67 -26.39
N ASN A 115 6.37 -5.56 -26.59
CA ASN A 115 6.22 -4.69 -27.75
C ASN A 115 7.41 -4.82 -28.70
#